data_AF-A0A2J8UH27-F1
#
_entry.id   AF-A0A2J8UH27-F1
#
_cell.length_a   1.000
_cell.length_b   1.000
_cell.length_c   1.000
_cell.angle_alpha   90.00
_cell.angle_beta   90.00
_cell.angle_gamma   90.00
#
_symmetry.space_group_name_H-M   'P 1'
#
loop_
_entity.id
_entity.type
_entity.pdbx_description
1 polymer ?
#
loop_
_entity_poly.entity_id
_entity_poly.type
_entity_poly.pdbx_seq_one_letter_code
_entity_poly.pdbx_strand_id
1 'polypeptide(L)'
;MRLFVSEGVPGCLPVLAAAGRARGRAEVLISTVGPEDCVVPFLTRPKVPVLQLDSGNYLFSTNAICRYFFLLSGWEQDDLTNQWLEWEATQLQPTLSAALYYLVVQGKKGEDVLGSVRRALTHIDHSLSRQNCPFLAGETESLADIVLWGALYPLLQDPAYLPEELSALHSWFQTLSTQEPCQQAAETVLKQQGVLALRPYLQKQPQPSSPEGRAVTNEPEEEELATLSEEEIAMAVTAWEKGLESLPPLRPHQNPVLPVAGERNVLITSALPYVNNVPHLGNLIGCVLSADVFARYSRLRQWNTLYLCGTDEYGTATETKALEEGLTPQEICDKYHIIHADIYRWFNISFDIFGRTTTPQQTKITQDIFQRLLKRGFVLQDTVEQLRCEHCARFLADRFVEGVCPFCGYEEARGDQCDKCGKLINAIELKKPQCKVCRSCPVVQSSQHLFLDLPKLEKRLEEWLGRTLPGSDWTPNARFIIRSWLRDGLKPRCITRDLKWGTPVPLEGFEDKVFYVWFDATFGYLSITANYTDQWERWWKNPEQP
;
A
#
# COMPACT_ATOMS: atom_id res chain seq x y z
N MET A 1 -14.10 -27.93 -5.82
CA MET A 1 -13.63 -26.85 -4.91
C MET A 1 -14.32 -26.92 -3.55
N ARG A 2 -13.73 -26.32 -2.50
CA ARG A 2 -14.32 -26.30 -1.14
C ARG A 2 -14.41 -24.87 -0.60
N LEU A 3 -15.60 -24.44 -0.22
CA LEU A 3 -15.87 -23.12 0.36
C LEU A 3 -16.07 -23.26 1.88
N PHE A 4 -15.18 -22.65 2.66
CA PHE A 4 -15.27 -22.56 4.11
C PHE A 4 -15.96 -21.26 4.51
N VAL A 5 -17.04 -21.37 5.28
CA VAL A 5 -17.86 -20.25 5.77
C VAL A 5 -18.10 -20.40 7.26
N SER A 6 -18.41 -19.29 7.93
CA SER A 6 -18.78 -19.28 9.35
C SER A 6 -20.07 -18.51 9.54
N GLU A 7 -20.87 -18.97 10.49
CA GLU A 7 -22.02 -18.25 11.02
C GLU A 7 -21.55 -16.93 11.65
N GLY A 8 -22.36 -15.88 11.52
CA GLY A 8 -22.07 -14.59 12.15
C GLY A 8 -20.90 -13.80 11.54
N VAL A 9 -20.35 -14.21 10.39
CA VAL A 9 -19.27 -13.50 9.70
C VAL A 9 -19.82 -12.75 8.48
N PRO A 10 -19.81 -11.40 8.45
CA PRO A 10 -20.47 -10.61 7.40
C PRO A 10 -20.02 -10.96 5.98
N GLY A 11 -18.72 -11.19 5.77
CA GLY A 11 -18.17 -11.52 4.45
C GLY A 11 -18.70 -12.83 3.84
N CYS A 12 -19.29 -13.73 4.65
CA CYS A 12 -19.86 -14.98 4.13
C CYS A 12 -21.15 -14.75 3.32
N LEU A 13 -21.90 -13.68 3.60
CA LEU A 13 -23.16 -13.35 2.90
C LEU A 13 -22.96 -13.17 1.39
N PRO A 14 -22.17 -12.19 0.91
CA PRO A 14 -21.98 -11.98 -0.52
C PRO A 14 -21.31 -13.18 -1.18
N VAL A 15 -20.44 -13.91 -0.48
CA VAL A 15 -19.75 -15.10 -1.01
C VAL A 15 -20.71 -16.26 -1.23
N LEU A 16 -21.63 -16.54 -0.30
CA LEU A 16 -22.64 -17.57 -0.47
C LEU A 16 -23.65 -17.21 -1.56
N ALA A 17 -24.04 -15.93 -1.63
CA ALA A 17 -24.92 -15.43 -2.69
C ALA A 17 -24.27 -15.53 -4.07
N ALA A 18 -22.97 -15.23 -4.19
CA ALA A 18 -22.21 -15.41 -5.44
C ALA A 18 -22.02 -16.91 -5.79
N ALA A 19 -21.76 -17.76 -4.79
CA ALA A 19 -21.65 -19.21 -5.00
C ALA A 19 -22.96 -19.82 -5.52
N GLY A 20 -24.11 -19.35 -5.02
CA GLY A 20 -25.43 -19.80 -5.49
C GLY A 20 -25.66 -19.50 -6.98
N ARG A 21 -25.12 -18.38 -7.49
CA ARG A 21 -25.19 -17.99 -8.91
C ARG A 21 -24.25 -18.79 -9.81
N ALA A 22 -23.21 -19.39 -9.25
CA ALA A 22 -22.30 -20.28 -9.96
C ALA A 22 -22.75 -21.76 -9.94
N ARG A 23 -23.90 -22.09 -9.33
CA ARG A 23 -24.41 -23.47 -9.27
C ARG A 23 -24.56 -24.06 -10.68
N GLY A 24 -24.01 -25.26 -10.88
CA GLY A 24 -24.01 -25.97 -12.16
C GLY A 24 -22.82 -25.68 -13.08
N ARG A 25 -21.95 -24.70 -12.74
CA ARG A 25 -20.70 -24.41 -13.48
C ARG A 25 -19.47 -25.06 -12.84
N ALA A 26 -19.49 -25.29 -11.53
CA ALA A 26 -18.47 -26.03 -10.81
C ALA A 26 -19.05 -26.68 -9.53
N GLU A 27 -18.49 -27.82 -9.12
CA GLU A 27 -18.83 -28.45 -7.84
C GLU A 27 -18.16 -27.69 -6.67
N VAL A 28 -18.98 -27.05 -5.85
CA VAL A 28 -18.55 -26.29 -4.66
C VAL A 28 -19.11 -27.00 -3.42
N LEU A 29 -18.23 -27.61 -2.64
CA LEU A 29 -18.59 -28.17 -1.34
C LEU A 29 -18.54 -27.06 -0.28
N ILE A 30 -19.69 -26.71 0.30
CA ILE A 30 -19.77 -25.73 1.39
C ILE A 30 -19.50 -26.44 2.71
N SER A 31 -18.55 -25.93 3.50
CA SER A 31 -18.16 -26.44 4.80
C SER A 31 -18.27 -25.34 5.85
N THR A 32 -19.15 -25.52 6.84
CA THR A 32 -19.26 -24.61 7.98
C THR A 32 -18.16 -24.91 8.98
N VAL A 33 -17.39 -23.89 9.35
CA VAL A 33 -16.30 -23.98 10.32
C VAL A 33 -16.51 -22.96 11.43
N GLY A 34 -15.88 -23.18 12.58
CA GLY A 34 -15.83 -22.17 13.63
C GLY A 34 -15.06 -20.92 13.17
N PRO A 35 -15.36 -19.73 13.70
CA PRO A 35 -14.68 -18.50 13.32
C PRO A 35 -13.18 -18.50 13.67
N GLU A 36 -12.74 -19.41 14.55
CA GLU A 36 -11.34 -19.57 14.98
C GLU A 36 -10.63 -20.73 14.27
N ASP A 37 -11.31 -21.46 13.39
CA ASP A 37 -10.70 -22.60 12.70
C ASP A 37 -9.69 -22.11 11.65
N CYS A 38 -8.47 -22.59 11.75
CA CYS A 38 -7.42 -22.25 10.79
C CYS A 38 -7.53 -23.15 9.54
N VAL A 39 -8.34 -22.72 8.57
CA VAL A 39 -8.57 -23.46 7.31
C VAL A 39 -7.48 -23.26 6.26
N VAL A 40 -6.65 -22.21 6.40
CA VAL A 40 -5.53 -21.92 5.50
C VAL A 40 -4.21 -22.21 6.23
N PRO A 41 -3.44 -23.25 5.84
CA PRO A 41 -2.29 -23.72 6.62
C PRO A 41 -1.18 -22.70 6.89
N PHE A 42 -1.05 -21.68 6.02
CA PHE A 42 0.02 -20.69 6.08
C PHE A 42 -0.41 -19.33 6.62
N LEU A 43 -1.69 -19.16 7.02
CA LEU A 43 -2.12 -17.92 7.69
C LEU A 43 -1.90 -18.04 9.19
N THR A 44 -1.36 -16.98 9.79
CA THR A 44 -1.11 -16.90 11.24
C THR A 44 -2.36 -16.58 12.05
N ARG A 45 -3.44 -16.14 11.38
CA ARG A 45 -4.74 -15.81 11.99
C ARG A 45 -5.88 -16.54 11.26
N PRO A 46 -6.89 -17.04 11.99
CA PRO A 46 -8.08 -17.62 11.37
C PRO A 46 -8.75 -16.61 10.42
N LYS A 47 -9.18 -17.10 9.26
CA LYS A 47 -9.85 -16.27 8.25
C LYS A 47 -10.97 -17.06 7.60
N VAL A 48 -12.12 -16.43 7.50
CA VAL A 48 -13.33 -16.91 6.80
C VAL A 48 -14.07 -15.68 6.24
N PRO A 49 -14.69 -15.75 5.04
CA PRO A 49 -14.78 -16.92 4.17
C PRO A 49 -13.47 -17.24 3.42
N VAL A 50 -13.31 -18.51 3.05
CA VAL A 50 -12.16 -19.01 2.27
C VAL A 50 -12.62 -20.00 1.21
N LEU A 51 -12.18 -19.83 -0.03
CA LEU A 51 -12.37 -20.79 -1.11
C LEU A 51 -11.06 -21.52 -1.40
N GLN A 52 -11.03 -22.83 -1.20
CA GLN A 52 -9.96 -23.72 -1.65
C GLN A 52 -10.27 -24.20 -3.06
N LEU A 53 -9.39 -23.86 -3.99
CA LEU A 53 -9.45 -24.27 -5.39
C LEU A 53 -8.92 -25.70 -5.56
N ASP A 54 -9.31 -26.37 -6.63
CA ASP A 54 -8.86 -27.74 -6.93
C ASP A 54 -7.34 -27.82 -7.20
N SER A 55 -6.71 -26.69 -7.53
CA SER A 55 -5.26 -26.54 -7.63
C SER A 55 -4.51 -26.57 -6.30
N GLY A 56 -5.23 -26.57 -5.16
CA GLY A 56 -4.66 -26.42 -3.82
C GLY A 56 -4.44 -24.97 -3.39
N ASN A 57 -4.71 -23.99 -4.25
CA ASN A 57 -4.65 -22.57 -3.91
C ASN A 57 -5.86 -22.12 -3.07
N TYR A 58 -5.66 -21.07 -2.27
CA TYR A 58 -6.69 -20.51 -1.40
C TYR A 58 -7.00 -19.06 -1.77
N LEU A 59 -8.28 -18.73 -1.93
CA LEU A 59 -8.80 -17.36 -1.99
C LEU A 59 -9.46 -17.04 -0.66
N PHE A 60 -9.09 -15.91 -0.05
CA PHE A 60 -9.55 -15.53 1.29
C PHE A 60 -9.95 -14.05 1.39
N SER A 61 -10.22 -13.43 0.24
CA SER A 61 -10.81 -12.10 0.12
C SER A 61 -12.23 -12.26 -0.40
N THR A 62 -13.22 -11.67 0.28
CA THR A 62 -14.63 -11.69 -0.11
C THR A 62 -14.80 -11.32 -1.59
N ASN A 63 -14.28 -10.16 -2.01
CA ASN A 63 -14.43 -9.66 -3.38
C ASN A 63 -13.71 -10.56 -4.40
N ALA A 64 -12.56 -11.14 -4.03
CA ALA A 64 -11.84 -12.07 -4.89
C ALA A 64 -12.59 -13.40 -5.09
N ILE A 65 -13.20 -13.92 -4.01
CA ILE A 65 -14.01 -15.14 -4.06
C ILE A 65 -15.28 -14.89 -4.90
N CYS A 66 -15.99 -13.79 -4.65
CA CYS A 66 -17.17 -13.45 -5.44
C CYS A 66 -16.82 -13.26 -6.93
N ARG A 67 -15.72 -12.57 -7.23
CA ARG A 67 -15.22 -12.42 -8.60
C ARG A 67 -14.93 -13.75 -9.26
N TYR A 68 -14.29 -14.66 -8.54
CA TYR A 68 -14.00 -16.00 -9.05
C TYR A 68 -15.28 -16.75 -9.42
N PHE A 69 -16.33 -16.69 -8.59
CA PHE A 69 -17.62 -17.30 -8.93
C PHE A 69 -18.31 -16.65 -10.14
N PHE A 70 -18.26 -15.33 -10.27
CA PHE A 70 -18.82 -14.65 -11.44
C PHE A 70 -18.07 -15.01 -12.74
N LEU A 71 -16.74 -15.10 -12.69
CA LEU A 71 -15.93 -15.55 -13.83
C LEU A 71 -16.31 -16.97 -14.28
N LEU A 72 -16.63 -17.87 -13.35
CA LEU A 72 -17.13 -19.22 -13.69
C LEU A 72 -18.50 -19.21 -14.37
N SER A 73 -19.32 -18.20 -14.11
CA SER A 73 -20.63 -18.02 -14.74
C SER A 73 -20.55 -17.43 -16.15
N GLY A 74 -19.35 -17.09 -16.63
CA GLY A 74 -19.13 -16.47 -17.95
C GLY A 74 -19.25 -14.95 -17.94
N TRP A 75 -19.19 -14.31 -16.77
CA TRP A 75 -19.12 -12.85 -16.66
C TRP A 75 -17.77 -12.34 -17.18
N GLU A 76 -17.80 -11.27 -17.96
CA GLU A 76 -16.63 -10.53 -18.43
C GLU A 76 -16.38 -9.31 -17.55
N GLN A 77 -15.12 -8.96 -17.34
CA GLN A 77 -14.77 -7.81 -16.50
C GLN A 77 -15.16 -6.50 -17.15
N ASP A 78 -15.88 -5.66 -16.40
CA ASP A 78 -16.19 -4.28 -16.77
C ASP A 78 -15.64 -3.28 -15.74
N ASP A 79 -15.30 -2.07 -16.22
CA ASP A 79 -14.66 -1.03 -15.42
C ASP A 79 -15.57 -0.48 -14.32
N LEU A 80 -16.89 -0.43 -14.57
CA LEU A 80 -17.84 0.14 -13.62
C LEU A 80 -18.04 -0.77 -12.40
N THR A 81 -18.12 -2.09 -12.62
CA THR A 81 -18.11 -3.08 -11.53
C THR A 81 -16.82 -2.99 -10.72
N ASN A 82 -15.66 -2.81 -11.36
CA ASN A 82 -14.40 -2.62 -10.64
C ASN A 82 -14.41 -1.38 -9.75
N GLN A 83 -14.91 -0.24 -10.27
CA GLN A 83 -15.06 0.99 -9.50
C GLN A 83 -15.97 0.79 -8.28
N TRP A 84 -17.08 0.08 -8.43
CA TRP A 84 -17.97 -0.24 -7.31
C TRP A 84 -17.33 -1.13 -6.25
N LEU A 85 -16.56 -2.14 -6.65
CA LEU A 85 -15.86 -3.00 -5.71
C LEU A 85 -14.74 -2.27 -4.96
N GLU A 86 -14.07 -1.32 -5.62
CA GLU A 86 -13.09 -0.44 -4.98
C GLU A 86 -13.78 0.54 -4.01
N TRP A 87 -14.88 1.17 -4.44
CA TRP A 87 -15.68 2.06 -3.60
C TRP A 87 -16.27 1.34 -2.38
N GLU A 88 -16.76 0.11 -2.56
CA GLU A 88 -17.27 -0.71 -1.46
C GLU A 88 -16.19 -0.97 -0.41
N ALA A 89 -15.00 -1.39 -0.85
CA ALA A 89 -13.90 -1.69 0.05
C ALA A 89 -13.34 -0.45 0.75
N THR A 90 -13.35 0.72 0.09
CA THR A 90 -12.69 1.94 0.58
C THR A 90 -13.63 2.92 1.29
N GLN A 91 -14.91 2.96 0.94
CA GLN A 91 -15.90 3.94 1.44
C GLN A 91 -17.03 3.27 2.23
N LEU A 92 -17.63 2.19 1.72
CA LEU A 92 -18.77 1.54 2.36
C LEU A 92 -18.36 0.70 3.57
N GLN A 93 -17.35 -0.16 3.45
CA GLN A 93 -16.95 -1.07 4.53
C GLN A 93 -16.58 -0.36 5.84
N PRO A 94 -15.82 0.75 5.85
CA PRO A 94 -15.50 1.46 7.09
C PRO A 94 -16.74 2.05 7.79
N THR A 95 -17.64 2.66 7.02
CA THR A 95 -18.86 3.32 7.54
C THR A 95 -19.88 2.30 8.04
N LEU A 96 -20.06 1.21 7.28
CA LEU A 96 -20.93 0.11 7.63
C LEU A 96 -20.43 -0.68 8.84
N SER A 97 -19.12 -0.94 8.94
CA SER A 97 -18.52 -1.59 10.11
C SER A 97 -18.77 -0.79 11.39
N ALA A 98 -18.69 0.55 11.32
CA ALA A 98 -19.02 1.42 12.44
C ALA A 98 -20.50 1.33 12.81
N ALA A 99 -21.41 1.42 11.84
CA ALA A 99 -22.84 1.31 12.06
C ALA A 99 -23.23 -0.04 12.70
N LEU A 100 -22.72 -1.16 12.19
CA LEU A 100 -22.96 -2.49 12.74
C LEU A 100 -22.40 -2.64 14.16
N TYR A 101 -21.23 -2.07 14.43
CA TYR A 101 -20.66 -2.07 15.79
C TYR A 101 -21.54 -1.28 16.77
N TYR A 102 -21.99 -0.07 16.39
CA TYR A 102 -22.89 0.74 17.20
C TYR A 102 -24.22 0.02 17.47
N LEU A 103 -24.80 -0.61 16.45
CA LEU A 103 -26.06 -1.32 16.57
C LEU A 103 -25.94 -2.60 17.43
N VAL A 104 -24.97 -3.46 17.15
CA VAL A 104 -24.91 -4.83 17.70
C VAL A 104 -24.14 -4.91 19.01
N VAL A 105 -23.05 -4.14 19.14
CA VAL A 105 -22.13 -4.16 20.29
C VAL A 105 -22.51 -3.09 21.31
N GLN A 106 -22.80 -1.87 20.87
CA GLN A 106 -23.16 -0.76 21.78
C GLN A 106 -24.67 -0.60 22.00
N GLY A 107 -25.52 -1.24 21.20
CA GLY A 107 -26.98 -1.16 21.32
C GLY A 107 -27.57 0.21 20.98
N LYS A 108 -26.83 1.06 20.24
CA LYS A 108 -27.33 2.35 19.72
C LYS A 108 -28.37 2.12 18.63
N LYS A 109 -29.23 3.12 18.39
CA LYS A 109 -30.35 3.06 17.43
C LYS A 109 -30.56 4.40 16.75
N GLY A 110 -31.34 4.42 15.66
CA GLY A 110 -31.72 5.65 14.96
C GLY A 110 -30.52 6.34 14.31
N GLU A 111 -30.43 7.68 14.42
CA GLU A 111 -29.40 8.49 13.77
C GLU A 111 -27.97 8.15 14.17
N ASP A 112 -27.74 7.62 15.38
CA ASP A 112 -26.41 7.17 15.79
C ASP A 112 -25.85 6.07 14.87
N VAL A 113 -26.73 5.24 14.32
CA VAL A 113 -26.38 4.15 13.39
C VAL A 113 -26.49 4.67 11.96
N LEU A 114 -27.63 5.28 11.61
CA LEU A 114 -27.96 5.70 10.25
C LEU A 114 -27.03 6.83 9.76
N GLY A 115 -26.65 7.76 10.63
CA GLY A 115 -25.75 8.85 10.31
C GLY A 115 -24.37 8.39 9.82
N SER A 116 -23.91 7.22 10.28
CA SER A 116 -22.63 6.65 9.84
C SER A 116 -22.66 6.19 8.37
N VAL A 117 -23.81 5.73 7.88
CA VAL A 117 -23.97 5.13 6.53
C VAL A 117 -24.77 6.00 5.56
N ARG A 118 -25.44 7.07 6.02
CA ARG A 118 -26.36 7.90 5.23
C ARG A 118 -25.77 8.32 3.89
N ARG A 119 -24.55 8.86 3.88
CA ARG A 119 -23.87 9.30 2.65
C ARG A 119 -23.67 8.15 1.66
N ALA A 120 -23.31 6.96 2.15
CA ALA A 120 -23.12 5.79 1.30
C ALA A 120 -24.45 5.31 0.70
N LEU A 121 -25.53 5.29 1.50
CA LEU A 121 -26.87 4.93 1.02
C LEU A 121 -27.38 5.91 -0.05
N THR A 122 -27.21 7.23 0.18
CA THR A 122 -27.57 8.27 -0.79
C THR A 122 -26.77 8.15 -2.08
N HIS A 123 -25.48 7.80 -2.01
CA HIS A 123 -24.65 7.61 -3.20
C HIS A 123 -25.14 6.44 -4.07
N ILE A 124 -25.51 5.32 -3.43
CA ILE A 124 -26.06 4.15 -4.13
C ILE A 124 -27.40 4.50 -4.80
N ASP A 125 -28.31 5.13 -4.06
CA ASP A 125 -29.63 5.53 -4.56
C ASP A 125 -29.53 6.49 -5.75
N HIS A 126 -28.65 7.49 -5.65
CA HIS A 126 -28.40 8.46 -6.72
C HIS A 126 -27.84 7.80 -7.98
N SER A 127 -26.94 6.81 -7.82
CA SER A 127 -26.39 6.08 -8.98
C SER A 127 -27.45 5.23 -9.67
N LEU A 128 -28.28 4.52 -8.90
CA LEU A 128 -29.39 3.72 -9.44
C LEU A 128 -30.40 4.60 -10.18
N SER A 129 -30.71 5.77 -9.61
CA SER A 129 -31.67 6.72 -10.19
C SER A 129 -31.15 7.40 -11.46
N ARG A 130 -29.84 7.75 -11.53
CA ARG A 130 -29.25 8.41 -12.70
C ARG A 130 -29.10 7.51 -13.91
N GLN A 131 -28.81 6.23 -13.70
CA GLN A 131 -28.59 5.30 -14.81
C GLN A 131 -29.91 4.79 -15.40
N ASN A 132 -31.03 4.95 -14.69
CA ASN A 132 -32.34 4.39 -15.06
C ASN A 132 -32.29 2.87 -15.35
N CYS A 133 -31.30 2.19 -14.76
CA CYS A 133 -31.06 0.76 -14.88
C CYS A 133 -31.45 0.08 -13.56
N PRO A 134 -31.93 -1.18 -13.59
CA PRO A 134 -32.31 -1.93 -12.40
C PRO A 134 -31.12 -2.33 -11.50
N PHE A 135 -29.88 -2.26 -11.99
CA PHE A 135 -28.67 -2.68 -11.27
C PHE A 135 -27.54 -1.65 -11.37
N LEU A 136 -26.52 -1.79 -10.51
CA LEU A 136 -25.45 -0.80 -10.32
C LEU A 136 -24.51 -0.59 -11.51
N ALA A 137 -24.37 -1.63 -12.35
CA ALA A 137 -23.46 -1.63 -13.48
C ALA A 137 -24.18 -1.83 -14.83
N GLY A 138 -25.52 -1.73 -14.87
CA GLY A 138 -26.31 -1.80 -16.10
C GLY A 138 -27.65 -2.53 -15.95
N GLU A 139 -28.14 -3.07 -17.07
CA GLU A 139 -29.46 -3.73 -17.16
C GLU A 139 -29.52 -5.12 -16.53
N THR A 140 -28.35 -5.75 -16.32
CA THR A 140 -28.23 -7.09 -15.75
C THR A 140 -27.50 -7.05 -14.42
N GLU A 141 -27.88 -7.95 -13.52
CA GLU A 141 -27.23 -8.11 -12.22
C GLU A 141 -25.73 -8.34 -12.38
N SER A 142 -24.94 -7.52 -11.68
CA SER A 142 -23.49 -7.57 -11.71
C SER A 142 -22.91 -8.10 -10.41
N LEU A 143 -21.60 -8.37 -10.42
CA LEU A 143 -20.85 -8.72 -9.22
C LEU A 143 -20.94 -7.61 -8.14
N ALA A 144 -20.99 -6.34 -8.55
CA ALA A 144 -21.11 -5.22 -7.62
C ALA A 144 -22.43 -5.30 -6.84
N ASP A 145 -23.53 -5.65 -7.49
CA ASP A 145 -24.84 -5.78 -6.85
C ASP A 145 -24.80 -6.79 -5.70
N ILE A 146 -24.15 -7.93 -5.91
CA ILE A 146 -24.09 -9.01 -4.92
C ILE A 146 -23.20 -8.67 -3.74
N VAL A 147 -22.07 -8.02 -4.02
CA VAL A 147 -21.13 -7.59 -2.98
C VAL A 147 -21.77 -6.50 -2.11
N LEU A 148 -22.33 -5.46 -2.72
CA LEU A 148 -22.97 -4.37 -1.98
C LEU A 148 -24.23 -4.83 -1.24
N TRP A 149 -25.07 -5.67 -1.85
CA TRP A 149 -26.22 -6.26 -1.16
C TRP A 149 -25.79 -7.08 0.06
N GLY A 150 -24.82 -7.98 -0.11
CA GLY A 150 -24.35 -8.84 0.99
C GLY A 150 -23.70 -8.06 2.12
N ALA A 151 -23.04 -6.94 1.81
CA ALA A 151 -22.53 -6.02 2.81
C ALA A 151 -23.68 -5.32 3.57
N LEU A 152 -24.65 -4.76 2.85
CA LEU A 152 -25.73 -3.96 3.43
C LEU A 152 -26.82 -4.77 4.13
N TYR A 153 -27.04 -6.02 3.72
CA TYR A 153 -28.16 -6.85 4.18
C TYR A 153 -28.31 -6.93 5.70
N PRO A 154 -27.25 -7.14 6.50
CA PRO A 154 -27.39 -7.21 7.96
C PRO A 154 -28.01 -5.96 8.59
N LEU A 155 -27.79 -4.78 7.99
CA LEU A 155 -28.35 -3.52 8.47
C LEU A 155 -29.74 -3.24 7.87
N LEU A 156 -29.85 -3.35 6.54
CA LEU A 156 -31.04 -2.92 5.80
C LEU A 156 -32.21 -3.93 5.83
N GLN A 157 -31.99 -5.14 6.36
CA GLN A 157 -33.09 -6.09 6.63
C GLN A 157 -34.10 -5.54 7.65
N ASP A 158 -33.68 -4.60 8.50
CA ASP A 158 -34.57 -3.89 9.41
C ASP A 158 -35.04 -2.59 8.72
N PRO A 159 -36.36 -2.46 8.43
CA PRO A 159 -36.91 -1.28 7.75
C PRO A 159 -36.58 0.05 8.44
N ALA A 160 -36.27 0.04 9.75
CA ALA A 160 -35.88 1.25 10.47
C ALA A 160 -34.57 1.88 9.96
N TYR A 161 -33.74 1.14 9.22
CA TYR A 161 -32.47 1.61 8.67
C TYR A 161 -32.46 1.71 7.14
N LEU A 162 -33.61 1.53 6.49
CA LEU A 162 -33.77 1.71 5.05
C LEU A 162 -34.68 2.92 4.81
N PRO A 163 -34.11 4.12 4.56
CA PRO A 163 -34.90 5.36 4.49
C PRO A 163 -35.90 5.36 3.32
N GLU A 164 -37.15 5.71 3.58
CA GLU A 164 -38.24 5.70 2.57
C GLU A 164 -37.98 6.70 1.42
N GLU A 165 -37.23 7.77 1.67
CA GLU A 165 -36.85 8.74 0.65
C GLU A 165 -35.92 8.18 -0.43
N LEU A 166 -35.22 7.06 -0.17
CA LEU A 166 -34.29 6.42 -1.11
C LEU A 166 -35.02 5.32 -1.90
N SER A 167 -35.89 5.73 -2.81
CA SER A 167 -36.80 4.83 -3.54
C SER A 167 -36.09 3.84 -4.48
N ALA A 168 -35.00 4.25 -5.14
CA ALA A 168 -34.26 3.39 -6.05
C ALA A 168 -33.46 2.33 -5.29
N LEU A 169 -32.82 2.74 -4.19
CA LEU A 169 -32.16 1.82 -3.25
C LEU A 169 -33.16 0.80 -2.69
N HIS A 170 -34.36 1.25 -2.30
CA HIS A 170 -35.43 0.36 -1.82
C HIS A 170 -35.78 -0.73 -2.84
N SER A 171 -36.08 -0.31 -4.07
CA SER A 171 -36.45 -1.23 -5.15
C SER A 171 -35.33 -2.23 -5.45
N TRP A 172 -34.10 -1.75 -5.59
CA TRP A 172 -32.90 -2.55 -5.81
C TRP A 172 -32.65 -3.57 -4.68
N PHE A 173 -32.72 -3.12 -3.43
CA PHE A 173 -32.46 -3.97 -2.27
C PHE A 173 -33.50 -5.09 -2.12
N GLN A 174 -34.79 -4.77 -2.35
CA GLN A 174 -35.86 -5.78 -2.34
C GLN A 174 -35.74 -6.76 -3.52
N THR A 175 -35.38 -6.26 -4.70
CA THR A 175 -35.16 -7.11 -5.88
C THR A 175 -34.07 -8.15 -5.63
N LEU A 176 -32.95 -7.77 -5.02
CA LEU A 176 -31.88 -8.72 -4.69
C LEU A 176 -32.23 -9.63 -3.51
N SER A 177 -32.91 -9.11 -2.48
CA SER A 177 -33.26 -9.86 -1.26
C SER A 177 -34.32 -10.95 -1.48
N THR A 178 -35.10 -10.86 -2.56
CA THR A 178 -36.11 -11.87 -2.92
C THR A 178 -35.56 -13.03 -3.74
N GLN A 179 -34.31 -12.97 -4.17
CA GLN A 179 -33.70 -14.04 -4.95
C GLN A 179 -33.24 -15.22 -4.07
N GLU A 180 -33.44 -16.45 -4.56
CA GLU A 180 -33.13 -17.69 -3.81
C GLU A 180 -31.66 -17.77 -3.30
N PRO A 181 -30.62 -17.43 -4.10
CA PRO A 181 -29.25 -17.45 -3.61
C PRO A 181 -28.99 -16.48 -2.44
N CYS A 182 -29.66 -15.33 -2.46
CA CYS A 182 -29.55 -14.30 -1.44
C CYS A 182 -30.26 -14.73 -0.15
N GLN A 183 -31.46 -15.29 -0.25
CA GLN A 183 -32.22 -15.81 0.89
C GLN A 183 -31.46 -16.94 1.59
N GLN A 184 -30.92 -17.90 0.84
CA GLN A 184 -30.12 -18.99 1.42
C GLN A 184 -28.83 -18.50 2.09
N ALA A 185 -28.16 -17.50 1.51
CA ALA A 185 -26.99 -16.88 2.12
C ALA A 185 -27.34 -16.21 3.46
N ALA A 186 -28.44 -15.46 3.50
CA ALA A 186 -28.93 -14.81 4.71
C ALA A 186 -29.29 -15.82 5.80
N GLU A 187 -30.04 -16.86 5.47
CA GLU A 187 -30.41 -17.94 6.39
C GLU A 187 -29.18 -18.66 6.96
N THR A 188 -28.18 -18.90 6.12
CA THR A 188 -26.94 -19.60 6.52
C THR A 188 -26.10 -18.76 7.49
N VAL A 189 -25.96 -17.45 7.22
CA VAL A 189 -25.02 -16.58 7.98
C VAL A 189 -25.67 -15.97 9.22
N LEU A 190 -26.93 -15.54 9.11
CA LEU A 190 -27.64 -14.82 10.19
C LEU A 190 -28.59 -15.73 10.99
N LYS A 191 -29.02 -16.86 10.42
CA LYS A 191 -30.00 -17.77 11.02
C LYS A 191 -31.23 -17.00 11.53
N GLN A 192 -31.87 -17.51 12.60
CA GLN A 192 -33.00 -16.87 13.28
C GLN A 192 -32.58 -15.67 14.16
N GLN A 193 -31.29 -15.33 14.24
CA GLN A 193 -30.77 -14.27 15.11
C GLN A 193 -30.63 -12.91 14.41
N GLY A 194 -30.82 -12.85 13.08
CA GLY A 194 -30.70 -11.62 12.30
C GLY A 194 -29.33 -10.95 12.49
N VAL A 195 -29.31 -9.61 12.56
CA VAL A 195 -28.08 -8.83 12.74
C VAL A 195 -27.30 -9.18 14.02
N LEU A 196 -27.97 -9.71 15.06
CA LEU A 196 -27.32 -10.09 16.32
C LEU A 196 -26.39 -11.30 16.18
N ALA A 197 -26.55 -12.11 15.13
CA ALA A 197 -25.62 -13.20 14.81
C ALA A 197 -24.18 -12.69 14.62
N LEU A 198 -24.01 -11.42 14.23
CA LEU A 198 -22.71 -10.81 13.99
C LEU A 198 -21.96 -10.41 15.28
N ARG A 199 -22.62 -10.46 16.45
CA ARG A 199 -22.03 -10.00 17.73
C ARG A 199 -20.66 -10.62 18.05
N PRO A 200 -20.46 -11.95 17.95
CA PRO A 200 -19.17 -12.57 18.26
C PRO A 200 -18.04 -12.10 17.34
N TYR A 201 -18.35 -11.79 16.08
CA TYR A 201 -17.40 -11.26 15.10
C TYR A 201 -17.05 -9.81 15.41
N LEU A 202 -18.07 -8.96 15.64
CA LEU A 202 -17.89 -7.52 15.85
C LEU A 202 -17.18 -7.18 17.17
N GLN A 203 -17.39 -7.97 18.23
CA GLN A 203 -16.70 -7.78 19.52
C GLN A 203 -15.18 -7.99 19.44
N LYS A 204 -14.69 -8.68 18.41
CA LYS A 204 -13.26 -8.90 18.16
C LYS A 204 -12.63 -7.82 17.29
N GLN A 205 -13.46 -6.95 16.70
CA GLN A 205 -12.97 -5.83 15.89
C GLN A 205 -12.62 -4.64 16.79
N PRO A 206 -11.63 -3.81 16.38
CA PRO A 206 -11.33 -2.59 17.10
C PRO A 206 -12.55 -1.66 17.12
N GLN A 207 -12.72 -0.94 18.24
CA GLN A 207 -13.78 0.04 18.36
C GLN A 207 -13.65 1.13 17.28
N PRO A 208 -14.74 1.50 16.57
CA PRO A 208 -14.72 2.59 15.61
C PRO A 208 -14.36 3.92 16.26
N SER A 209 -13.50 4.71 15.61
CA SER A 209 -13.27 6.11 15.96
C SER A 209 -14.48 6.97 15.55
N SER A 210 -14.86 7.95 16.37
CA SER A 210 -15.95 8.89 16.07
C SER A 210 -15.69 9.61 14.74
N PRO A 211 -16.74 9.83 13.92
CA PRO A 211 -16.60 10.57 12.67
C PRO A 211 -16.56 12.08 12.96
N GLU A 212 -15.49 12.56 13.59
CA GLU A 212 -15.13 13.99 13.56
C GLU A 212 -14.08 14.19 12.47
N GLY A 213 -14.55 14.23 11.23
CA GLY A 213 -13.73 14.57 10.07
C GLY A 213 -14.59 15.27 9.05
N ARG A 214 -14.52 16.61 9.02
CA ARG A 214 -15.07 17.40 7.91
C ARG A 214 -14.41 16.92 6.61
N ALA A 215 -15.23 16.47 5.67
CA ALA A 215 -14.76 16.12 4.33
C ALA A 215 -14.46 17.42 3.56
N VAL A 216 -13.32 17.47 2.89
CA VAL A 216 -12.98 18.52 1.93
C VAL A 216 -13.59 18.11 0.59
N THR A 217 -14.57 18.88 0.11
CA THR A 217 -15.14 18.78 -1.24
C THR A 217 -14.49 19.80 -2.17
N ASN A 218 -14.30 19.44 -3.44
CA ASN A 218 -13.76 20.32 -4.50
C ASN A 218 -14.88 20.86 -5.41
N GLU A 219 -16.13 20.87 -4.95
CA GLU A 219 -17.20 21.57 -5.67
C GLU A 219 -17.20 23.03 -5.21
N PRO A 220 -17.32 24.01 -6.13
CA PRO A 220 -17.51 25.39 -5.73
C PRO A 220 -18.89 25.49 -5.06
N GLU A 221 -18.92 25.50 -3.74
CA GLU A 221 -20.10 25.90 -2.98
C GLU A 221 -20.45 27.33 -3.41
N GLU A 222 -21.70 27.56 -3.80
CA GLU A 222 -22.23 28.92 -3.98
C GLU A 222 -21.99 29.69 -2.67
N GLU A 223 -21.21 30.79 -2.73
CA GLU A 223 -20.88 31.62 -1.57
C GLU A 223 -22.15 32.26 -0.99
N GLU A 224 -22.85 31.54 -0.11
CA GLU A 224 -23.56 32.19 0.98
C GLU A 224 -22.51 32.94 1.81
N LEU A 225 -22.62 34.26 1.88
CA LEU A 225 -21.80 35.09 2.76
C LEU A 225 -21.93 34.57 4.20
N ALA A 226 -20.92 33.80 4.63
CA ALA A 226 -20.86 33.24 5.96
C ALA A 226 -20.83 34.37 7.00
N THR A 227 -21.81 34.39 7.90
CA THR A 227 -21.85 35.34 9.02
C THR A 227 -20.86 34.89 10.11
N LEU A 228 -19.88 35.73 10.39
CA LEU A 228 -18.92 35.55 11.49
C LEU A 228 -19.51 36.09 12.80
N SER A 229 -19.08 35.54 13.94
CA SER A 229 -19.45 36.09 15.24
C SER A 229 -18.79 37.44 15.51
N GLU A 230 -19.43 38.29 16.31
CA GLU A 230 -18.86 39.58 16.72
C GLU A 230 -17.53 39.41 17.48
N GLU A 231 -17.40 38.32 18.25
CA GLU A 231 -16.17 37.98 18.98
C GLU A 231 -15.01 37.67 18.02
N GLU A 232 -15.24 36.83 16.99
CA GLU A 232 -14.23 36.53 15.98
C GLU A 232 -13.76 37.79 15.25
N ILE A 233 -14.70 38.67 14.89
CA ILE A 233 -14.39 39.95 14.23
C ILE A 233 -13.55 40.83 15.17
N ALA A 234 -13.97 40.99 16.42
CA ALA A 234 -13.25 41.81 17.40
C ALA A 234 -11.84 41.29 17.67
N MET A 235 -11.66 39.97 17.79
CA MET A 235 -10.35 39.34 17.96
C MET A 235 -9.45 39.57 16.74
N ALA A 236 -9.97 39.40 15.52
CA ALA A 236 -9.22 39.61 14.29
C ALA A 236 -8.76 41.07 14.14
N VAL A 237 -9.65 42.03 14.41
CA VAL A 237 -9.33 43.46 14.39
C VAL A 237 -8.26 43.79 15.42
N THR A 238 -8.42 43.33 16.67
CA THR A 238 -7.45 43.57 17.75
C THR A 238 -6.06 43.02 17.39
N ALA A 239 -5.99 41.82 16.80
CA ALA A 239 -4.72 41.23 16.37
C ALA A 239 -4.10 42.00 15.20
N TRP A 240 -4.90 42.49 14.26
CA TRP A 240 -4.45 43.27 13.11
C TRP A 240 -3.91 44.64 13.53
N GLU A 241 -4.60 45.34 14.44
CA GLU A 241 -4.20 46.66 14.96
C GLU A 241 -2.89 46.63 15.74
N LYS A 242 -2.54 45.49 16.36
CA LYS A 242 -1.24 45.30 17.03
C LYS A 242 -0.05 45.45 16.06
N GLY A 243 -0.28 45.29 14.76
CA GLY A 243 0.69 45.62 13.71
C GLY A 243 2.02 44.85 13.82
N LEU A 244 3.10 45.49 13.36
CA LEU A 244 4.42 44.88 13.24
C LEU A 244 5.08 44.57 14.59
N GLU A 245 4.64 45.20 15.69
CA GLU A 245 5.16 44.94 17.04
C GLU A 245 4.78 43.54 17.55
N SER A 246 3.78 42.90 16.94
CA SER A 246 3.43 41.51 17.21
C SER A 246 4.43 40.50 16.65
N LEU A 247 5.27 40.92 15.68
CA LEU A 247 6.24 40.04 15.04
C LEU A 247 7.44 39.79 15.98
N PRO A 248 7.73 38.52 16.33
CA PRO A 248 8.91 38.23 17.11
C PRO A 248 10.17 38.54 16.28
N PRO A 249 11.27 38.97 16.93
CA PRO A 249 12.53 39.18 16.22
C PRO A 249 13.00 37.85 15.61
N LEU A 250 13.25 37.87 14.30
CA LEU A 250 13.66 36.67 13.58
C LEU A 250 15.05 36.22 14.03
N ARG A 251 15.21 34.91 14.21
CA ARG A 251 16.51 34.31 14.51
C ARG A 251 17.40 34.33 13.26
N PRO A 252 18.72 34.57 13.41
CA PRO A 252 19.66 34.42 12.32
C PRO A 252 19.63 32.98 11.76
N HIS A 253 19.74 32.86 10.44
CA HIS A 253 19.84 31.57 9.77
C HIS A 253 21.10 30.82 10.24
N GLN A 254 20.96 29.53 10.55
CA GLN A 254 22.05 28.66 10.99
C GLN A 254 22.51 27.75 9.84
N ASN A 255 23.81 27.47 9.75
CA ASN A 255 24.33 26.47 8.82
C ASN A 255 25.52 25.74 9.48
N PRO A 256 25.42 24.43 9.79
CA PRO A 256 24.28 23.56 9.52
C PRO A 256 23.07 23.86 10.42
N VAL A 257 21.85 23.60 9.92
CA VAL A 257 20.65 23.62 10.77
C VAL A 257 20.65 22.41 11.69
N LEU A 258 20.58 22.64 13.00
CA LEU A 258 20.58 21.61 14.04
C LEU A 258 19.33 21.74 14.93
N PRO A 259 18.88 20.64 15.58
CA PRO A 259 17.75 20.69 16.50
C PRO A 259 18.04 21.58 17.71
N VAL A 260 17.04 22.33 18.16
CA VAL A 260 17.09 23.17 19.36
C VAL A 260 16.13 22.60 20.40
N ALA A 261 16.64 22.32 21.60
CA ALA A 261 15.85 21.75 22.68
C ALA A 261 14.74 22.72 23.13
N GLY A 262 13.54 22.20 23.37
CA GLY A 262 12.37 22.98 23.79
C GLY A 262 11.61 23.66 22.64
N GLU A 263 12.09 23.52 21.41
CA GLU A 263 11.43 24.01 20.20
C GLU A 263 11.07 22.84 19.28
N ARG A 264 10.20 23.08 18.28
CA ARG A 264 9.83 22.07 17.29
C ARG A 264 10.92 21.91 16.24
N ASN A 265 11.35 20.67 16.00
CA ASN A 265 12.43 20.30 15.10
C ASN A 265 11.90 19.40 13.97
N VAL A 266 11.80 19.95 12.76
CA VAL A 266 11.14 19.29 11.64
C VAL A 266 12.16 18.79 10.63
N LEU A 267 12.37 17.48 10.61
CA LEU A 267 13.15 16.78 9.61
C LEU A 267 12.26 16.38 8.42
N ILE A 268 12.60 16.86 7.22
CA ILE A 268 11.83 16.63 6.01
C ILE A 268 12.74 15.92 5.01
N THR A 269 12.26 14.81 4.46
CA THR A 269 12.92 14.11 3.36
C THR A 269 11.99 14.04 2.17
N SER A 270 12.55 14.16 0.97
CA SER A 270 11.87 13.75 -0.25
C SER A 270 12.46 12.42 -0.71
N ALA A 271 11.65 11.58 -1.37
CA ALA A 271 12.13 10.32 -1.92
C ALA A 271 13.30 10.57 -2.88
N LEU A 272 14.38 9.80 -2.72
CA LEU A 272 15.58 9.95 -3.56
C LEU A 272 15.25 9.56 -5.01
N PRO A 273 15.29 10.49 -5.98
CA PRO A 273 15.12 10.14 -7.39
C PRO A 273 16.23 9.19 -7.87
N TYR A 274 15.85 8.17 -8.63
CA TYR A 274 16.80 7.34 -9.38
C TYR A 274 17.55 8.18 -10.40
N VAL A 275 18.88 8.19 -10.30
CA VAL A 275 19.75 9.07 -11.08
C VAL A 275 19.73 8.78 -12.59
N ASN A 276 19.41 7.56 -12.99
CA ASN A 276 19.58 7.12 -14.38
C ASN A 276 18.46 7.59 -15.33
N ASN A 277 17.53 8.43 -14.87
CA ASN A 277 16.41 8.96 -15.66
C ASN A 277 16.17 10.44 -15.38
N VAL A 278 15.83 11.21 -16.41
CA VAL A 278 15.40 12.61 -16.22
C VAL A 278 14.03 12.63 -15.52
N PRO A 279 13.84 13.39 -14.43
CA PRO A 279 12.57 13.44 -13.72
C PRO A 279 11.50 14.16 -14.55
N HIS A 280 10.28 13.61 -14.56
CA HIS A 280 9.10 14.23 -15.17
C HIS A 280 8.22 14.93 -14.11
N LEU A 281 7.19 15.66 -14.56
CA LEU A 281 6.29 16.43 -13.67
C LEU A 281 5.64 15.58 -12.57
N GLY A 282 5.24 14.35 -12.88
CA GLY A 282 4.76 13.39 -11.88
C GLY A 282 5.76 13.11 -10.73
N ASN A 283 7.07 13.03 -11.00
CA ASN A 283 8.08 12.86 -9.96
C ASN A 283 8.24 14.13 -9.12
N LEU A 284 8.13 15.31 -9.74
CA LEU A 284 8.22 16.59 -9.04
C LEU A 284 7.06 16.74 -8.04
N ILE A 285 5.82 16.63 -8.51
CA ILE A 285 4.63 16.86 -7.68
C ILE A 285 4.50 15.81 -6.58
N GLY A 286 4.80 14.55 -6.87
CA GLY A 286 4.67 13.45 -5.90
C GLY A 286 5.73 13.44 -4.81
N CYS A 287 6.83 14.19 -4.96
CA CYS A 287 7.97 14.13 -4.04
C CYS A 287 8.51 15.52 -3.69
N VAL A 288 9.36 16.10 -4.55
CA VAL A 288 10.20 17.24 -4.15
C VAL A 288 9.43 18.56 -4.07
N LEU A 289 8.39 18.76 -4.88
CA LEU A 289 7.59 19.98 -4.85
C LEU A 289 6.66 20.00 -3.63
N SER A 290 5.98 18.89 -3.35
CA SER A 290 5.13 18.76 -2.16
C SER A 290 5.92 18.95 -0.87
N ALA A 291 7.12 18.36 -0.78
CA ALA A 291 8.01 18.54 0.37
C ALA A 291 8.55 19.98 0.48
N ASP A 292 8.82 20.66 -0.63
CA ASP A 292 9.27 22.05 -0.63
C ASP A 292 8.23 23.02 -0.07
N VAL A 293 6.96 22.86 -0.47
CA VAL A 293 5.84 23.67 0.04
C VAL A 293 5.77 23.55 1.56
N PHE A 294 5.82 22.31 2.09
CA PHE A 294 5.80 22.09 3.54
C PHE A 294 7.07 22.62 4.23
N ALA A 295 8.26 22.45 3.64
CA ALA A 295 9.50 22.97 4.19
C ALA A 295 9.48 24.50 4.32
N ARG A 296 8.99 25.20 3.30
CA ARG A 296 8.82 26.67 3.33
C ARG A 296 7.82 27.10 4.38
N TYR A 297 6.66 26.43 4.46
CA TYR A 297 5.69 26.67 5.52
C TYR A 297 6.30 26.46 6.91
N SER A 298 7.03 25.36 7.12
CA SER A 298 7.71 25.03 8.37
C SER A 298 8.70 26.12 8.79
N ARG A 299 9.48 26.65 7.85
CA ARG A 299 10.39 27.78 8.09
C ARG A 299 9.64 29.06 8.45
N LEU A 300 8.52 29.38 7.78
CA LEU A 300 7.65 30.52 8.12
C LEU A 300 7.02 30.40 9.51
N ARG A 301 6.81 29.17 10.01
CA ARG A 301 6.38 28.89 11.39
C ARG A 301 7.51 28.98 12.41
N GLN A 302 8.72 29.38 12.00
CA GLN A 302 9.94 29.47 12.82
C GLN A 302 10.35 28.12 13.43
N TRP A 303 9.96 27.00 12.82
CA TRP A 303 10.42 25.67 13.25
C TRP A 303 11.83 25.41 12.72
N ASN A 304 12.65 24.72 13.52
CA ASN A 304 14.00 24.34 13.09
C ASN A 304 13.82 23.27 12.01
N THR A 305 14.04 23.65 10.75
CA THR A 305 13.65 22.83 9.59
C THR A 305 14.89 22.37 8.84
N LEU A 306 15.05 21.06 8.67
CA LEU A 306 16.06 20.48 7.79
C LEU A 306 15.35 19.72 6.67
N TYR A 307 15.41 20.24 5.45
CA TYR A 307 14.88 19.62 4.24
C TYR A 307 16.01 19.06 3.38
N LEU A 308 16.05 17.74 3.23
CA LEU A 308 17.09 17.05 2.48
C LEU A 308 16.53 16.09 1.41
N CYS A 309 17.32 15.91 0.36
CA CYS A 309 17.13 14.92 -0.69
C CYS A 309 18.48 14.60 -1.34
N GLY A 310 18.49 13.79 -2.38
CA GLY A 310 19.67 13.46 -3.16
C GLY A 310 19.36 12.41 -4.21
N THR A 311 20.35 12.00 -4.98
CA THR A 311 20.19 10.97 -6.01
C THR A 311 20.45 9.56 -5.48
N ASP A 312 19.55 8.62 -5.82
CA ASP A 312 19.76 7.19 -5.68
C ASP A 312 20.51 6.66 -6.91
N GLU A 313 21.70 6.11 -6.69
CA GLU A 313 22.70 5.95 -7.74
C GLU A 313 23.15 4.50 -7.95
N TYR A 314 22.86 3.60 -7.02
CA TYR A 314 23.28 2.21 -7.10
C TYR A 314 22.27 1.31 -7.82
N GLY A 315 22.72 0.09 -8.17
CA GLY A 315 21.88 -0.96 -8.70
C GLY A 315 22.02 -1.23 -10.20
N THR A 316 21.35 -2.28 -10.66
CA THR A 316 21.50 -2.84 -12.01
C THR A 316 21.08 -1.88 -13.12
N ALA A 317 20.12 -0.99 -12.84
CA ALA A 317 19.64 -0.03 -13.82
C ALA A 317 20.73 0.99 -14.20
N THR A 318 21.53 1.43 -13.22
CA THR A 318 22.69 2.30 -13.46
C THR A 318 23.75 1.59 -14.30
N GLU A 319 24.14 0.36 -13.95
CA GLU A 319 25.13 -0.41 -14.75
C GLU A 319 24.66 -0.62 -16.20
N THR A 320 23.37 -0.90 -16.38
CA THR A 320 22.78 -1.11 -17.72
C THR A 320 22.82 0.18 -18.53
N LYS A 321 22.39 1.30 -17.94
CA LYS A 321 22.38 2.60 -18.61
C LYS A 321 23.78 3.11 -18.90
N ALA A 322 24.72 2.90 -17.99
CA ALA A 322 26.13 3.21 -18.19
C ALA A 322 26.68 2.47 -19.42
N LEU A 323 26.39 1.17 -19.54
CA LEU A 323 26.77 0.37 -20.69
C LEU A 323 26.12 0.85 -22.00
N GLU A 324 24.84 1.20 -21.97
CA GLU A 324 24.11 1.76 -23.13
C GLU A 324 24.70 3.09 -23.63
N GLU A 325 25.19 3.93 -22.71
CA GLU A 325 25.82 5.22 -23.05
C GLU A 325 27.34 5.14 -23.25
N GLY A 326 27.94 3.97 -23.08
CA GLY A 326 29.39 3.79 -23.18
C GLY A 326 30.18 4.51 -22.07
N LEU A 327 29.59 4.65 -20.89
CA LEU A 327 30.15 5.30 -19.71
C LEU A 327 30.39 4.29 -18.58
N THR A 328 31.19 4.65 -17.59
CA THR A 328 31.22 3.96 -16.30
C THR A 328 30.00 4.32 -15.44
N PRO A 329 29.61 3.47 -14.47
CA PRO A 329 28.52 3.80 -13.55
C PRO A 329 28.72 5.14 -12.81
N GLN A 330 29.96 5.45 -12.38
CA GLN A 330 30.24 6.73 -11.72
C GLN A 330 30.02 7.92 -12.67
N GLU A 331 30.52 7.85 -13.90
CA GLU A 331 30.39 8.95 -14.88
C GLU A 331 28.92 9.24 -15.24
N ILE A 332 28.09 8.20 -15.39
CA ILE A 332 26.66 8.42 -15.66
C ILE A 332 25.94 9.01 -14.45
N CYS A 333 26.26 8.55 -13.23
CA CYS A 333 25.71 9.13 -12.01
C CYS A 333 26.11 10.61 -11.89
N ASP A 334 27.37 10.95 -12.16
CA ASP A 334 27.89 12.32 -12.08
C ASP A 334 27.17 13.24 -13.07
N LYS A 335 27.02 12.78 -14.32
CA LYS A 335 26.27 13.48 -15.36
C LYS A 335 24.83 13.78 -14.93
N TYR A 336 24.11 12.76 -14.50
CA TYR A 336 22.69 12.92 -14.20
C TYR A 336 22.41 13.59 -12.86
N HIS A 337 23.29 13.45 -11.86
CA HIS A 337 23.17 14.19 -10.60
C HIS A 337 23.12 15.71 -10.85
N ILE A 338 23.96 16.21 -11.75
CA ILE A 338 23.95 17.62 -12.16
C ILE A 338 22.62 17.98 -12.83
N ILE A 339 22.12 17.14 -13.75
CA ILE A 339 20.83 17.37 -14.42
C ILE A 339 19.69 17.48 -13.40
N HIS A 340 19.63 16.57 -12.42
CA HIS A 340 18.63 16.63 -11.35
C HIS A 340 18.77 17.92 -10.52
N ALA A 341 19.99 18.24 -10.08
CA ALA A 341 20.26 19.44 -9.29
C ALA A 341 19.85 20.73 -10.03
N ASP A 342 20.11 20.79 -11.34
CA ASP A 342 19.76 21.93 -12.19
C ASP A 342 18.25 22.09 -12.37
N ILE A 343 17.54 20.98 -12.62
CA ILE A 343 16.06 20.98 -12.70
C ILE A 343 15.46 21.46 -11.39
N TYR A 344 15.89 20.89 -10.25
CA TYR A 344 15.32 21.27 -8.95
C TYR A 344 15.67 22.70 -8.56
N ARG A 345 16.85 23.20 -8.92
CA ARG A 345 17.22 24.60 -8.74
C ARG A 345 16.35 25.53 -9.60
N TRP A 346 16.05 25.15 -10.85
CA TRP A 346 15.17 25.91 -11.73
C TRP A 346 13.72 25.98 -11.21
N PHE A 347 13.21 24.88 -10.67
CA PHE A 347 11.92 24.84 -9.95
C PHE A 347 11.94 25.52 -8.58
N ASN A 348 13.09 26.08 -8.17
CA ASN A 348 13.29 26.74 -6.88
C ASN A 348 12.98 25.83 -5.68
N ILE A 349 13.37 24.55 -5.76
CA ILE A 349 13.28 23.64 -4.63
C ILE A 349 14.37 23.99 -3.63
N SER A 350 13.96 24.29 -2.39
CA SER A 350 14.80 24.85 -1.33
C SER A 350 15.36 23.78 -0.39
N PHE A 351 16.11 22.83 -0.95
CA PHE A 351 16.87 21.88 -0.14
C PHE A 351 17.91 22.60 0.72
N ASP A 352 18.03 22.20 1.99
CA ASP A 352 19.20 22.54 2.81
C ASP A 352 20.42 21.73 2.37
N ILE A 353 20.18 20.48 1.92
CA ILE A 353 21.17 19.68 1.20
C ILE A 353 20.54 18.79 0.13
N PHE A 354 21.14 18.80 -1.07
CA PHE A 354 20.89 17.84 -2.13
C PHE A 354 22.15 16.98 -2.33
N GLY A 355 22.14 15.77 -1.79
CA GLY A 355 23.31 14.88 -1.73
C GLY A 355 23.27 13.71 -2.70
N ARG A 356 24.06 12.67 -2.39
CA ARG A 356 24.29 11.48 -3.23
C ARG A 356 24.44 10.24 -2.37
N THR A 357 24.04 9.09 -2.89
CA THR A 357 24.20 7.78 -2.22
C THR A 357 25.58 7.16 -2.43
N THR A 358 26.32 7.51 -3.48
CA THR A 358 27.66 6.96 -3.77
C THR A 358 28.77 7.65 -2.96
N THR A 359 28.73 7.55 -1.63
CA THR A 359 29.70 8.21 -0.75
C THR A 359 30.33 7.27 0.28
N PRO A 360 31.51 7.59 0.82
CA PRO A 360 32.12 6.82 1.91
C PRO A 360 31.22 6.74 3.15
N GLN A 361 30.45 7.80 3.45
CA GLN A 361 29.51 7.80 4.58
C GLN A 361 28.36 6.80 4.37
N GLN A 362 27.85 6.66 3.15
CA GLN A 362 26.85 5.62 2.82
C GLN A 362 27.39 4.24 3.16
N THR A 363 28.62 3.94 2.73
CA THR A 363 29.25 2.65 3.01
C THR A 363 29.39 2.42 4.51
N LYS A 364 29.95 3.40 5.24
CA LYS A 364 30.16 3.30 6.68
C LYS A 364 28.85 3.08 7.46
N ILE A 365 27.82 3.86 7.18
CA ILE A 365 26.54 3.81 7.90
C ILE A 365 25.78 2.52 7.57
N THR A 366 25.73 2.14 6.29
CA THR A 366 25.08 0.89 5.86
C THR A 366 25.75 -0.31 6.52
N GLN A 367 27.08 -0.34 6.54
CA GLN A 367 27.83 -1.41 7.19
C GLN A 367 27.63 -1.44 8.71
N ASP A 368 27.56 -0.29 9.40
CA ASP A 368 27.22 -0.24 10.85
C ASP A 368 25.82 -0.82 11.14
N ILE A 369 24.80 -0.40 10.37
CA ILE A 369 23.43 -0.90 10.52
C ILE A 369 23.38 -2.41 10.26
N PHE A 370 24.01 -2.86 9.17
CA PHE A 370 24.11 -4.28 8.84
C PHE A 370 24.78 -5.09 9.97
N GLN A 371 25.92 -4.64 10.49
CA GLN A 371 26.63 -5.32 11.57
C GLN A 371 25.78 -5.40 12.85
N ARG A 372 24.99 -4.36 13.15
CA ARG A 372 24.05 -4.37 14.28
C ARG A 372 22.90 -5.37 14.10
N LEU A 373 22.38 -5.52 12.88
CA LEU A 373 21.34 -6.49 12.54
C LEU A 373 21.88 -7.92 12.58
N LEU A 374 23.07 -8.14 12.01
CA LEU A 374 23.77 -9.43 12.01
C LEU A 374 24.03 -9.93 13.43
N LYS A 375 24.65 -9.09 14.29
CA LYS A 375 24.94 -9.42 15.70
C LYS A 375 23.69 -9.74 16.53
N ARG A 376 22.50 -9.31 16.09
CA ARG A 376 21.22 -9.55 16.77
C ARG A 376 20.41 -10.69 16.17
N GLY A 377 20.95 -11.39 15.17
CA GLY A 377 20.29 -12.55 14.55
C GLY A 377 19.09 -12.20 13.66
N PHE A 378 19.09 -10.99 13.07
CA PHE A 378 18.07 -10.56 12.09
C PHE A 378 18.50 -10.75 10.63
N VAL A 379 19.69 -11.30 10.39
CA VAL A 379 20.20 -11.61 9.06
C VAL A 379 20.29 -13.12 8.92
N LEU A 380 19.65 -13.66 7.88
CA LEU A 380 19.74 -15.05 7.47
C LEU A 380 20.70 -15.15 6.29
N GLN A 381 21.30 -16.32 6.11
CA GLN A 381 22.09 -16.65 4.93
C GLN A 381 21.45 -17.87 4.27
N ASP A 382 21.19 -17.77 2.98
CA ASP A 382 20.62 -18.86 2.18
C ASP A 382 21.20 -18.84 0.77
N THR A 383 21.13 -19.97 0.09
CA THR A 383 21.64 -20.16 -1.26
C THR A 383 20.52 -20.03 -2.28
N VAL A 384 20.72 -19.23 -3.32
CA VAL A 384 19.76 -19.06 -4.42
C VAL A 384 20.36 -19.61 -5.70
N GLU A 385 19.60 -20.44 -6.41
CA GLU A 385 19.96 -20.88 -7.75
C GLU A 385 19.64 -19.79 -8.77
N GLN A 386 20.64 -19.39 -9.55
CA GLN A 386 20.51 -18.35 -10.57
C GLN A 386 21.23 -18.76 -11.84
N LEU A 387 20.77 -18.24 -12.97
CA LEU A 387 21.47 -18.41 -14.24
C LEU A 387 22.67 -17.47 -14.30
N ARG A 388 23.87 -18.04 -14.49
CA ARG A 388 25.10 -17.31 -14.73
C ARG A 388 25.56 -17.47 -16.16
N CYS A 389 25.84 -16.36 -16.81
CA CYS A 389 26.52 -16.35 -18.10
C CYS A 389 28.04 -16.34 -17.86
N GLU A 390 28.72 -17.45 -18.18
CA GLU A 390 30.17 -17.55 -18.02
C GLU A 390 30.92 -16.60 -18.96
N HIS A 391 30.41 -16.40 -20.18
CA HIS A 391 31.01 -15.48 -21.15
C HIS A 391 30.91 -14.00 -20.71
N CYS A 392 29.77 -13.58 -20.15
CA CYS A 392 29.61 -12.24 -19.57
C CYS A 392 30.13 -12.14 -18.13
N ALA A 393 30.65 -13.23 -17.56
CA ALA A 393 31.11 -13.35 -16.18
C ALA A 393 30.14 -12.79 -15.12
N ARG A 394 28.82 -12.92 -15.33
CA ARG A 394 27.80 -12.35 -14.42
C ARG A 394 26.55 -13.21 -14.30
N PHE A 395 25.84 -13.05 -13.18
CA PHE A 395 24.49 -13.57 -13.02
C PHE A 395 23.50 -12.76 -13.87
N LEU A 396 22.50 -13.44 -14.43
CA LEU A 396 21.52 -12.84 -15.31
C LEU A 396 20.23 -12.58 -14.54
N ALA A 397 19.76 -11.33 -14.56
CA ALA A 397 18.39 -11.02 -14.21
C ALA A 397 17.43 -11.63 -15.24
N ASP A 398 16.19 -11.91 -14.86
CA ASP A 398 15.18 -12.56 -15.70
C ASP A 398 15.02 -11.90 -17.08
N ARG A 399 15.10 -10.57 -17.11
CA ARG A 399 15.03 -9.75 -18.34
C ARG A 399 16.18 -9.97 -19.33
N PHE A 400 17.30 -10.53 -18.88
CA PHE A 400 18.46 -10.86 -19.70
C PHE A 400 18.53 -12.35 -20.07
N VAL A 401 17.49 -13.12 -19.77
CA VAL A 401 17.35 -14.53 -20.12
C VAL A 401 16.20 -14.70 -21.12
N GLU A 402 16.47 -15.41 -22.21
CA GLU A 402 15.45 -15.95 -23.13
C GLU A 402 15.58 -17.46 -23.18
N GLY A 403 14.54 -18.17 -23.57
CA GLY A 403 14.62 -19.60 -23.83
C GLY A 403 13.28 -20.20 -24.22
N VAL A 404 13.27 -21.53 -24.36
CA VAL A 404 12.07 -22.28 -24.71
C VAL A 404 11.19 -22.45 -23.48
N CYS A 405 9.93 -22.01 -23.57
CA CYS A 405 8.93 -22.16 -22.53
C CYS A 405 8.73 -23.64 -22.18
N PRO A 406 8.88 -24.03 -20.89
CA PRO A 406 8.73 -25.43 -20.49
C PRO A 406 7.28 -25.94 -20.61
N PHE A 407 6.29 -25.04 -20.70
CA PHE A 407 4.86 -25.35 -20.71
C PHE A 407 4.25 -25.46 -22.11
N CYS A 408 4.54 -24.50 -23.02
CA CYS A 408 3.92 -24.46 -24.35
C CYS A 408 4.91 -24.56 -25.52
N GLY A 409 6.21 -24.70 -25.23
CA GLY A 409 7.26 -24.83 -26.24
C GLY A 409 7.58 -23.55 -27.04
N TYR A 410 7.08 -22.38 -26.62
CA TYR A 410 7.45 -21.10 -27.24
C TYR A 410 8.94 -20.83 -27.13
N GLU A 411 9.64 -20.58 -28.23
CA GLU A 411 11.11 -20.55 -28.28
C GLU A 411 11.76 -19.29 -27.68
N GLU A 412 10.99 -18.21 -27.52
CA GLU A 412 11.48 -16.89 -27.11
C GLU A 412 10.82 -16.43 -25.78
N ALA A 413 10.56 -17.36 -24.86
CA ALA A 413 10.02 -17.01 -23.55
C ALA A 413 11.06 -16.25 -22.71
N ARG A 414 10.61 -15.28 -21.92
CA ARG A 414 11.44 -14.50 -21.01
C ARG A 414 11.62 -15.23 -19.69
N GLY A 415 12.64 -14.85 -18.91
CA GLY A 415 12.94 -15.48 -17.62
C GLY A 415 11.82 -15.37 -16.57
N ASP A 416 10.94 -14.37 -16.68
CA ASP A 416 9.86 -14.08 -15.75
C ASP A 416 8.49 -14.53 -16.25
N GLN A 417 8.28 -14.52 -17.57
CA GLN A 417 6.99 -14.81 -18.19
C GLN A 417 7.12 -15.31 -19.62
N CYS A 418 6.26 -16.26 -20.01
CA CYS A 418 6.06 -16.62 -21.41
C CYS A 418 4.96 -15.76 -22.05
N ASP A 419 5.32 -14.93 -23.02
CA ASP A 419 4.36 -14.03 -23.70
C ASP A 419 3.32 -14.78 -24.55
N LYS A 420 3.60 -16.02 -24.97
CA LYS A 420 2.66 -16.83 -25.77
C LYS A 420 1.52 -17.45 -24.95
N CYS A 421 1.81 -17.97 -23.76
CA CYS A 421 0.80 -18.63 -22.92
C CYS A 421 0.47 -17.87 -21.62
N GLY A 422 1.11 -16.72 -21.39
CA GLY A 422 0.90 -15.86 -20.22
C GLY A 422 1.46 -16.40 -18.90
N LYS A 423 2.02 -17.62 -18.88
CA LYS A 423 2.48 -18.29 -17.66
C LYS A 423 3.68 -17.55 -17.06
N LEU A 424 3.61 -17.22 -15.77
CA LEU A 424 4.76 -16.76 -14.97
C LEU A 424 5.66 -17.97 -14.67
N ILE A 425 6.96 -17.79 -14.88
CA ILE A 425 7.97 -18.85 -14.76
C ILE A 425 9.21 -18.30 -14.06
N ASN A 426 10.03 -19.17 -13.48
CA ASN A 426 11.37 -18.79 -13.04
C ASN A 426 12.37 -19.01 -14.17
N ALA A 427 13.40 -18.16 -14.27
CA ALA A 427 14.34 -18.22 -15.38
C ALA A 427 15.09 -19.58 -15.45
N ILE A 428 15.32 -20.22 -14.29
CA ILE A 428 15.94 -21.55 -14.18
C ILE A 428 15.08 -22.67 -14.80
N GLU A 429 13.78 -22.46 -14.99
CA GLU A 429 12.85 -23.44 -15.56
C GLU A 429 12.85 -23.41 -17.11
N LEU A 430 13.44 -22.38 -17.72
CA LEU A 430 13.53 -22.27 -19.18
C LEU A 430 14.37 -23.41 -19.77
N LYS A 431 13.85 -24.03 -20.84
CA LYS A 431 14.59 -25.01 -21.62
C LYS A 431 15.49 -24.27 -22.61
N LYS A 432 16.74 -24.71 -22.77
CA LYS A 432 17.74 -24.04 -23.62
C LYS A 432 17.82 -22.53 -23.32
N PRO A 433 18.11 -22.13 -22.06
CA PRO A 433 18.23 -20.73 -21.75
C PRO A 433 19.37 -20.11 -22.56
N GLN A 434 19.23 -18.83 -22.87
CA GLN A 434 20.17 -18.05 -23.65
C GLN A 434 20.30 -16.65 -23.06
N CYS A 435 21.53 -16.15 -22.97
CA CYS A 435 21.80 -14.79 -22.56
C CYS A 435 21.40 -13.81 -23.67
N LYS A 436 20.51 -12.85 -23.40
CA LYS A 436 20.13 -11.82 -24.39
C LYS A 436 21.32 -10.99 -24.88
N VAL A 437 22.37 -10.86 -24.07
CA VAL A 437 23.50 -9.96 -24.34
C VAL A 437 24.53 -10.58 -25.28
N CYS A 438 25.05 -11.77 -24.97
CA CYS A 438 26.09 -12.41 -25.78
C CYS A 438 25.62 -13.66 -26.52
N ARG A 439 24.34 -14.04 -26.39
CA ARG A 439 23.75 -15.23 -27.01
C ARG A 439 24.35 -16.57 -26.58
N SER A 440 25.20 -16.62 -25.55
CA SER A 440 25.70 -17.87 -24.98
C SER A 440 24.64 -18.55 -24.09
N CYS A 441 24.81 -19.84 -23.82
CA CYS A 441 23.98 -20.60 -22.88
C CYS A 441 24.45 -20.35 -21.43
N PRO A 442 23.63 -19.74 -20.56
CA PRO A 442 23.95 -19.63 -19.15
C PRO A 442 23.79 -20.97 -18.43
N VAL A 443 24.50 -21.13 -17.32
CA VAL A 443 24.48 -22.31 -16.46
C VAL A 443 23.83 -21.96 -15.13
N VAL A 444 23.11 -22.91 -14.53
CA VAL A 444 22.58 -22.72 -13.17
C VAL A 444 23.75 -22.81 -12.19
N GLN A 445 23.93 -21.78 -11.37
CA GLN A 445 24.89 -21.75 -10.29
C GLN A 445 24.22 -21.31 -8.99
N SER A 446 24.60 -21.98 -7.92
CA SER A 446 24.21 -21.65 -6.57
C SER A 446 25.02 -20.44 -6.08
N SER A 447 24.32 -19.41 -5.61
CA SER A 447 24.91 -18.15 -5.14
C SER A 447 24.45 -17.87 -3.71
N GLN A 448 25.40 -17.56 -2.82
CA GLN A 448 25.07 -17.24 -1.43
C GLN A 448 24.48 -15.83 -1.32
N HIS A 449 23.40 -15.69 -0.56
CA HIS A 449 22.72 -14.43 -0.33
C HIS A 449 22.37 -14.22 1.14
N LEU A 450 22.38 -12.96 1.55
CA LEU A 450 21.88 -12.54 2.85
C LEU A 450 20.44 -12.04 2.74
N PHE A 451 19.64 -12.35 3.76
CA PHE A 451 18.23 -11.97 3.85
C PHE A 451 17.98 -11.26 5.18
N LEU A 452 17.21 -10.16 5.13
CA LEU A 452 16.67 -9.53 6.33
C LEU A 452 15.44 -10.33 6.79
N ASP A 453 15.48 -10.84 8.02
CA ASP A 453 14.41 -11.59 8.67
C ASP A 453 13.31 -10.65 9.16
N LEU A 454 12.53 -10.11 8.21
CA LEU A 454 11.37 -9.27 8.52
C LEU A 454 10.34 -9.94 9.45
N PRO A 455 10.03 -11.25 9.34
CA PRO A 455 9.13 -11.91 10.30
C PRO A 455 9.54 -11.69 11.76
N LYS A 456 10.84 -11.80 12.10
CA LYS A 456 11.33 -11.54 13.47
C LYS A 456 11.21 -10.08 13.90
N LEU A 457 11.16 -9.15 12.95
CA LEU A 457 11.03 -7.71 13.19
C LEU A 457 9.57 -7.24 13.19
N GLU A 458 8.62 -8.07 12.75
CA GLU A 458 7.22 -7.69 12.56
C GLU A 458 6.56 -7.21 13.85
N LYS A 459 6.71 -7.94 14.96
CA LYS A 459 6.10 -7.58 16.25
C LYS A 459 6.48 -6.17 16.72
N ARG A 460 7.78 -5.84 16.72
CA ARG A 460 8.26 -4.51 17.14
C ARG A 460 7.83 -3.40 16.19
N LEU A 461 7.67 -3.74 14.90
CA LEU A 461 7.17 -2.81 13.89
C LEU A 461 5.69 -2.51 14.13
N GLU A 462 4.87 -3.54 14.38
CA GLU A 462 3.46 -3.38 14.76
C GLU A 462 3.29 -2.55 16.03
N GLU A 463 4.11 -2.79 17.06
CA GLU A 463 4.10 -2.00 18.31
C GLU A 463 4.44 -0.52 18.06
N TRP A 464 5.44 -0.24 17.22
CA TRP A 464 5.78 1.12 16.84
C TRP A 464 4.66 1.78 16.04
N LEU A 465 4.11 1.09 15.04
CA LEU A 465 2.99 1.60 14.22
C LEU A 465 1.73 1.84 15.05
N GLY A 466 1.42 0.96 16.00
CA GLY A 466 0.27 1.11 16.90
C GLY A 466 0.37 2.36 17.78
N ARG A 467 1.60 2.79 18.10
CA ARG A 467 1.85 4.02 18.86
C ARG A 467 1.86 5.28 18.00
N THR A 468 2.33 5.22 16.76
CA THR A 468 2.61 6.40 15.94
C THR A 468 1.56 6.69 14.87
N LEU A 469 0.78 5.71 14.43
CA LEU A 469 -0.25 5.92 13.42
C LEU A 469 -1.50 6.67 13.95
N PRO A 470 -2.06 6.34 15.13
CA PRO A 470 -3.24 7.06 15.63
C PRO A 470 -2.94 8.54 15.85
N GLY A 471 -3.81 9.43 15.37
CA GLY A 471 -3.65 10.89 15.51
C GLY A 471 -2.53 11.52 14.67
N SER A 472 -1.86 10.76 13.82
CA SER A 472 -0.83 11.29 12.91
C SER A 472 -1.42 11.85 11.60
N ASP A 473 -0.56 12.47 10.80
CA ASP A 473 -0.89 12.98 9.46
C ASP A 473 -0.50 12.01 8.31
N TRP A 474 -0.27 10.74 8.63
CA TRP A 474 -0.05 9.71 7.58
C TRP A 474 -1.24 9.65 6.62
N THR A 475 -0.97 9.73 5.32
CA THR A 475 -2.04 9.73 4.31
C THR A 475 -2.84 8.41 4.34
N PRO A 476 -4.14 8.45 4.00
CA PRO A 476 -5.00 7.26 4.00
C PRO A 476 -4.44 6.11 3.17
N ASN A 477 -3.90 6.41 1.98
CA ASN A 477 -3.32 5.40 1.09
C ASN A 477 -2.09 4.73 1.70
N ALA A 478 -1.20 5.48 2.34
CA ALA A 478 -0.03 4.92 3.01
C ALA A 478 -0.43 3.99 4.17
N ARG A 479 -1.42 4.39 4.97
CA ARG A 479 -1.97 3.57 6.07
C ARG A 479 -2.55 2.25 5.54
N PHE A 480 -3.29 2.31 4.44
CA PHE A 480 -3.87 1.13 3.82
C PHE A 480 -2.78 0.17 3.33
N ILE A 481 -1.77 0.66 2.61
CA ILE A 481 -0.65 -0.15 2.11
C ILE A 481 0.04 -0.85 3.29
N ILE A 482 0.40 -0.12 4.35
CA ILE A 482 1.05 -0.70 5.54
C ILE A 482 0.21 -1.83 6.13
N ARG A 483 -1.09 -1.59 6.34
CA ARG A 483 -2.01 -2.59 6.91
C ARG A 483 -2.14 -3.81 6.00
N SER A 484 -2.17 -3.63 4.68
CA SER A 484 -2.21 -4.74 3.73
C SER A 484 -0.97 -5.60 3.82
N TRP A 485 0.23 -4.98 3.84
CA TRP A 485 1.49 -5.71 3.93
C TRP A 485 1.64 -6.50 5.24
N LEU A 486 1.24 -5.91 6.36
CA LEU A 486 1.25 -6.61 7.66
C LEU A 486 0.22 -7.73 7.71
N ARG A 487 -0.99 -7.50 7.19
CA ARG A 487 -2.04 -8.53 7.13
C ARG A 487 -1.60 -9.76 6.34
N ASP A 488 -0.83 -9.56 5.27
CA ASP A 488 -0.35 -10.64 4.42
C ASP A 488 0.87 -11.39 5.02
N GLY A 489 1.46 -10.85 6.10
CA GLY A 489 2.63 -11.38 6.80
C GLY A 489 3.94 -11.01 6.11
N LEU A 490 4.90 -10.45 6.85
CA LEU A 490 6.19 -10.07 6.26
C LEU A 490 7.04 -11.31 6.00
N LYS A 491 7.75 -11.32 4.86
CA LYS A 491 8.62 -12.42 4.43
C LYS A 491 10.08 -12.00 4.50
N PRO A 492 11.03 -12.93 4.70
CA PRO A 492 12.45 -12.62 4.56
C PRO A 492 12.73 -12.00 3.18
N ARG A 493 13.55 -10.94 3.14
CA ARG A 493 13.87 -10.24 1.90
C ARG A 493 15.37 -10.30 1.63
N CYS A 494 15.76 -10.73 0.44
CA CYS A 494 17.16 -10.75 0.04
C CYS A 494 17.72 -9.32 -0.04
N ILE A 495 18.79 -9.06 0.70
CA ILE A 495 19.46 -7.75 0.84
C ILE A 495 20.81 -7.68 0.13
N THR A 496 21.17 -8.68 -0.68
CA THR A 496 22.44 -8.72 -1.42
C THR A 496 22.22 -8.97 -2.91
N ARG A 497 23.13 -8.49 -3.74
CA ARG A 497 23.11 -8.70 -5.19
C ARG A 497 24.51 -8.99 -5.72
N ASP A 498 24.55 -9.80 -6.77
CA ASP A 498 25.74 -10.07 -7.57
C ASP A 498 25.98 -8.95 -8.60
N LEU A 499 26.30 -7.75 -8.08
CA LEU A 499 26.60 -6.56 -8.87
C LEU A 499 27.95 -6.01 -8.44
N LYS A 500 28.57 -5.18 -9.29
CA LYS A 500 29.79 -4.46 -8.95
C LYS A 500 29.48 -3.06 -8.44
N TRP A 501 28.41 -2.44 -8.92
CA TRP A 501 28.00 -1.09 -8.55
C TRP A 501 27.00 -1.07 -7.40
N GLY A 502 27.51 -0.95 -6.17
CA GLY A 502 26.73 -0.90 -4.95
C GLY A 502 27.59 -0.79 -3.69
N THR A 503 26.96 -0.63 -2.53
CA THR A 503 27.68 -0.65 -1.25
C THR A 503 28.22 -2.05 -0.95
N PRO A 504 29.54 -2.23 -0.70
CA PRO A 504 30.13 -3.55 -0.49
C PRO A 504 29.69 -4.19 0.84
N VAL A 505 29.51 -5.51 0.82
CA VAL A 505 29.10 -6.31 1.99
C VAL A 505 30.33 -6.69 2.83
N PRO A 506 30.41 -6.32 4.12
CA PRO A 506 31.59 -6.59 4.96
C PRO A 506 31.49 -7.98 5.60
N LEU A 507 31.43 -9.03 4.77
CA LEU A 507 31.34 -10.43 5.21
C LEU A 507 32.24 -11.32 4.33
N GLU A 508 32.91 -12.29 4.93
CA GLU A 508 33.71 -13.28 4.20
C GLU A 508 32.83 -14.06 3.21
N GLY A 509 33.32 -14.27 1.99
CA GLY A 509 32.56 -14.90 0.90
C GLY A 509 31.59 -13.99 0.15
N PHE A 510 31.53 -12.69 0.49
CA PHE A 510 30.69 -11.69 -0.17
C PHE A 510 31.49 -10.57 -0.86
N GLU A 511 32.78 -10.80 -1.14
CA GLU A 511 33.70 -9.80 -1.73
C GLU A 511 33.25 -9.27 -3.09
N ASP A 512 32.59 -10.12 -3.89
CA ASP A 512 32.04 -9.77 -5.20
C ASP A 512 30.54 -9.42 -5.17
N LYS A 513 30.01 -9.11 -3.98
CA LYS A 513 28.60 -8.79 -3.76
C LYS A 513 28.43 -7.43 -3.10
N VAL A 514 27.31 -6.80 -3.45
CA VAL A 514 26.90 -5.52 -2.90
C VAL A 514 25.55 -5.66 -2.19
N PHE A 515 25.25 -4.71 -1.31
CA PHE A 515 23.90 -4.58 -0.77
C PHE A 515 22.92 -4.27 -1.89
N TYR A 516 21.74 -4.86 -1.79
CA TYR A 516 20.65 -4.55 -2.69
C TYR A 516 20.13 -3.14 -2.40
N VAL A 517 20.01 -2.30 -3.42
CA VAL A 517 19.57 -0.89 -3.31
C VAL A 517 18.28 -0.71 -2.50
N TRP A 518 17.34 -1.66 -2.56
CA TRP A 518 16.12 -1.65 -1.74
C TRP A 518 16.41 -1.59 -0.23
N PHE A 519 17.51 -2.20 0.22
CA PHE A 519 17.92 -2.22 1.62
C PHE A 519 18.61 -0.91 2.03
N ASP A 520 19.58 -0.41 1.24
CA ASP A 520 20.44 0.69 1.67
C ASP A 520 20.08 2.08 1.11
N ALA A 521 19.21 2.20 0.11
CA ALA A 521 18.76 3.49 -0.41
C ALA A 521 18.11 4.37 0.68
N THR A 522 17.34 3.75 1.59
CA THR A 522 16.74 4.46 2.74
C THR A 522 17.78 4.97 3.74
N PHE A 523 18.98 4.38 3.79
CA PHE A 523 20.09 4.88 4.59
C PHE A 523 20.80 6.08 3.92
N GLY A 524 20.51 6.31 2.64
CA GLY A 524 20.89 7.52 1.90
C GLY A 524 20.49 8.81 2.62
N TYR A 525 19.32 8.84 3.27
CA TYR A 525 18.89 10.01 4.04
C TYR A 525 19.87 10.33 5.20
N LEU A 526 20.33 9.29 5.91
CA LEU A 526 21.29 9.43 7.01
C LEU A 526 22.66 9.85 6.48
N SER A 527 23.14 9.20 5.42
CA SER A 527 24.48 9.46 4.86
C SER A 527 24.59 10.82 4.18
N ILE A 528 23.53 11.29 3.51
CA ILE A 528 23.45 12.66 3.00
C ILE A 528 23.55 13.66 4.14
N THR A 529 22.82 13.44 5.25
CA THR A 529 22.92 14.30 6.44
C THR A 529 24.31 14.23 7.07
N ALA A 530 24.96 13.06 7.09
CA ALA A 530 26.31 12.91 7.60
C ALA A 530 27.37 13.61 6.73
N ASN A 531 27.11 13.76 5.43
CA ASN A 531 27.94 14.58 4.55
C ASN A 531 27.65 16.09 4.71
N TYR A 532 26.48 16.47 5.22
CA TYR A 532 26.13 17.85 5.55
C TYR A 532 26.76 18.32 6.87
N THR A 533 26.72 17.46 7.90
CA THR A 533 27.20 17.79 9.25
C THR A 533 27.68 16.55 10.01
N ASP A 534 28.75 16.71 10.78
CA ASP A 534 29.26 15.70 11.72
C ASP A 534 28.26 15.36 12.84
N GLN A 535 27.37 16.29 13.17
CA GLN A 535 26.33 16.15 14.19
C GLN A 535 25.01 15.53 13.65
N TRP A 536 25.03 14.85 12.52
CA TRP A 536 23.84 14.27 11.87
C TRP A 536 23.01 13.35 12.78
N GLU A 537 23.64 12.68 13.76
CA GLU A 537 22.96 11.83 14.73
C GLU A 537 21.97 12.59 15.60
N ARG A 538 22.14 13.92 15.78
CA ARG A 538 21.17 14.76 16.51
C ARG A 538 19.82 14.84 15.81
N TRP A 539 19.78 14.63 14.49
CA TRP A 539 18.54 14.55 13.72
C TRP A 539 17.99 13.12 13.67
N TRP A 540 18.85 12.14 13.42
CA TRP A 540 18.42 10.77 13.09
C TRP A 540 18.38 9.78 14.26
N LYS A 541 18.98 10.14 15.41
CA LYS A 541 19.05 9.31 16.62
C LYS A 541 18.53 10.06 17.86
N ASN A 542 17.53 10.92 17.68
CA ASN A 542 16.96 11.76 18.74
C ASN A 542 15.41 11.81 18.68
N PRO A 543 14.72 10.68 18.89
CA PRO A 543 13.25 10.62 18.74
C PRO A 543 12.49 11.36 19.87
N GLU A 544 13.16 11.75 20.96
CA GLU A 544 12.55 12.34 22.16
C GLU A 544 12.45 13.88 22.10
N GLN A 545 13.04 14.51 21.09
CA GLN A 545 13.00 15.96 20.88
C GLN A 545 12.31 16.27 19.52
N PRO A 546 10.97 16.30 19.50
CA PRO A 546 10.19 16.56 18.28
C PRO A 546 10.31 18.01 17.75
#